data_AF-A0A9W8LM06-F1
#
_entry.id   AF-A0A9W8LM06-F1
#
_cell.length_a   1.000
_cell.length_b   1.000
_cell.length_c   1.000
_cell.angle_alpha   90.00
_cell.angle_beta   90.00
_cell.angle_gamma   90.00
#
_symmetry.space_group_name_H-M   'P 1'
#
loop_
_entity.id
_entity.type
_entity.pdbx_description
1 polymer ?
#
loop_
_entity_poly.entity_id
_entity_poly.type
_entity_poly.pdbx_seq_one_letter_code
_entity_poly.pdbx_strand_id
1 'polypeptide(L)'
;MVSPRSRSPYDYATIRARGQQLFASVYGRHAVTVESKLHSLYPDLAEVIISDSYGRLLSETRYLGACETELCAIGSLVPQDVPAQLKSHCIGAKRLGASEEVIQAALRLAKLICTRKLG
;
A
#
# COMPACT_ATOMS: atom_id res chain seq x y z
N MET A 1 4.25 -20.46 -27.06
CA MET A 1 2.88 -20.09 -26.65
C MET A 1 2.96 -19.43 -25.28
N VAL A 2 2.68 -18.13 -25.17
CA VAL A 2 2.75 -17.38 -23.91
C VAL A 2 1.38 -17.41 -23.25
N SER A 3 1.32 -17.81 -21.98
CA SER A 3 0.08 -17.83 -21.19
C SER A 3 -0.61 -16.44 -21.21
N PRO A 4 -1.94 -16.34 -21.41
CA PRO A 4 -2.66 -15.06 -21.56
C PRO A 4 -2.81 -14.28 -20.25
N ARG A 5 -2.33 -14.84 -19.13
CA ARG A 5 -2.35 -14.17 -17.82
C ARG A 5 -1.29 -13.08 -17.81
N SER A 6 -1.67 -11.90 -18.32
CA SER A 6 -1.01 -10.60 -18.20
C SER A 6 0.46 -10.67 -17.81
N ARG A 7 1.36 -10.76 -18.80
CA ARG A 7 2.75 -10.37 -18.58
C ARG A 7 2.71 -8.88 -18.28
N SER A 8 2.88 -8.51 -17.01
CA SER A 8 3.16 -7.13 -16.62
C SER A 8 4.11 -6.50 -17.66
N PRO A 9 3.85 -5.29 -18.16
CA PRO A 9 4.73 -4.67 -19.16
C PRO A 9 6.13 -4.35 -18.60
N TYR A 10 6.31 -4.55 -17.30
CA TYR A 10 7.54 -4.31 -16.58
C TYR A 10 8.23 -5.63 -16.26
N ASP A 11 9.55 -5.65 -16.45
CA ASP A 11 10.39 -6.71 -15.94
C ASP A 11 10.44 -6.70 -14.40
N TYR A 12 11.00 -7.76 -13.83
CA TYR A 12 11.08 -7.92 -12.38
C TYR A 12 11.86 -6.79 -11.70
N ALA A 13 12.98 -6.36 -12.28
CA ALA A 13 13.81 -5.30 -11.72
C ALA A 13 13.04 -3.97 -11.64
N THR A 14 12.28 -3.64 -12.69
CA THR A 14 11.45 -2.44 -12.77
C THR A 14 10.27 -2.49 -11.79
N ILE A 15 9.68 -3.68 -11.61
CA ILE A 15 8.61 -3.92 -10.63
C ILE A 15 9.12 -3.74 -9.21
N ARG A 16 10.28 -4.31 -8.90
CA ARG A 16 10.88 -4.18 -7.58
C ARG A 16 11.27 -2.73 -7.30
N ALA A 17 11.91 -2.06 -8.25
CA ALA A 17 12.37 -0.68 -8.11
C ALA A 17 11.22 0.30 -7.83
N ARG A 18 10.13 0.24 -8.60
CA ARG A 18 8.95 1.09 -8.32
C ARG A 18 8.32 0.75 -6.97
N GLY A 19 8.31 -0.53 -6.58
CA GLY A 19 7.76 -0.97 -5.31
C GLY A 19 8.54 -0.37 -4.15
N GLN A 20 9.87 -0.40 -4.24
CA GLN A 20 10.75 0.26 -3.28
C GLN A 20 10.53 1.79 -3.26
N GLN A 21 10.36 2.44 -4.42
CA GLN A 21 10.08 3.89 -4.49
C GLN A 21 8.77 4.27 -3.79
N LEU A 22 7.69 3.52 -4.04
CA LEU A 22 6.40 3.75 -3.38
C LEU A 22 6.51 3.46 -1.88
N PHE A 23 7.11 2.34 -1.50
CA PHE A 23 7.34 1.98 -0.10
C PHE A 23 8.11 3.08 0.65
N ALA A 24 9.17 3.61 0.04
CA ALA A 24 9.94 4.73 0.57
C ALA A 24 9.10 6.01 0.74
N SER A 25 8.22 6.29 -0.22
CA SER A 25 7.33 7.45 -0.17
C SER A 25 6.28 7.34 0.95
N VAL A 26 5.75 6.14 1.18
CA VAL A 26 4.78 5.84 2.24
C VAL A 26 5.43 5.91 3.63
N TYR A 27 6.52 5.18 3.84
CA TYR A 27 7.16 5.05 5.17
C TYR A 27 8.16 6.18 5.49
N GLY A 28 8.59 6.95 4.49
CA GLY A 28 9.54 8.05 4.63
C GLY A 28 10.83 7.60 5.30
N ARG A 29 11.30 8.38 6.29
CA ARG A 29 12.53 8.07 7.06
C ARG A 29 12.54 6.68 7.72
N HIS A 30 11.39 6.05 7.92
CA HIS A 30 11.29 4.73 8.54
C HIS A 30 11.35 3.59 7.54
N ALA A 31 11.33 3.86 6.22
CA ALA A 31 11.28 2.84 5.18
C ALA A 31 12.40 1.80 5.33
N VAL A 32 13.65 2.25 5.40
CA VAL A 32 14.82 1.36 5.56
C VAL A 32 14.71 0.50 6.82
N THR A 33 14.25 1.07 7.94
CA THR A 33 14.09 0.32 9.19
C THR A 33 12.98 -0.73 9.10
N VAL A 34 11.85 -0.42 8.47
CA VAL A 34 10.74 -1.36 8.31
C VAL A 34 11.11 -2.46 7.33
N GLU A 35 11.69 -2.13 6.18
CA GLU A 35 12.15 -3.08 5.16
C GLU A 35 13.23 -4.02 5.74
N SER A 36 14.22 -3.47 6.45
CA SER A 36 15.28 -4.28 7.07
C SER A 36 14.75 -5.25 8.11
N LYS A 37 13.79 -4.82 8.96
CA LYS A 37 13.14 -5.71 9.94
C LYS A 37 12.32 -6.80 9.26
N LEU A 38 11.60 -6.46 8.20
CA LEU A 38 10.80 -7.42 7.45
C LEU A 38 11.70 -8.46 6.78
N HIS A 39 12.78 -8.02 6.15
CA HIS A 39 13.76 -8.90 5.50
C HIS A 39 14.51 -9.78 6.50
N SER A 40 14.85 -9.28 7.70
CA SER A 40 15.56 -10.09 8.70
C SER A 40 14.68 -11.18 9.32
N LEU A 41 13.36 -10.97 9.40
CA LEU A 41 12.41 -11.93 9.93
C LEU A 41 11.91 -12.90 8.87
N TYR A 42 11.55 -12.38 7.69
CA TYR A 42 10.91 -13.14 6.61
C TYR A 42 11.35 -12.61 5.23
N PRO A 43 12.54 -13.00 4.73
CA PRO A 43 13.11 -12.44 3.50
C PRO A 43 12.22 -12.66 2.27
N ASP A 44 11.61 -13.83 2.12
CA ASP A 44 10.72 -14.12 0.98
C ASP A 44 9.46 -13.26 1.03
N LEU A 45 8.90 -13.05 2.23
CA LEU A 45 7.74 -12.19 2.43
C LEU A 45 8.10 -10.72 2.16
N ALA A 46 9.30 -10.28 2.56
CA ALA A 46 9.79 -8.94 2.24
C ALA A 46 9.81 -8.72 0.73
N GLU A 47 10.28 -9.71 -0.03
CA GLU A 47 10.33 -9.61 -1.47
C GLU A 47 8.92 -9.60 -2.09
N VAL A 48 8.00 -10.46 -1.64
CA VAL A 48 6.58 -10.43 -2.08
C VAL A 48 5.91 -9.08 -1.77
N ILE A 49 6.18 -8.49 -0.61
CA ILE A 49 5.64 -7.18 -0.24
C ILE A 49 6.19 -6.10 -1.20
N ILE A 50 7.50 -6.08 -1.44
CA ILE A 50 8.11 -5.06 -2.29
C ILE A 50 7.73 -5.26 -3.76
N SER A 51 7.87 -6.46 -4.30
CA SER A 51 7.65 -6.71 -5.73
C SER A 51 6.18 -6.80 -6.09
N ASP A 52 5.38 -7.56 -5.35
CA ASP A 52 4.02 -7.88 -5.77
C ASP A 52 3.01 -6.89 -5.19
N SER A 53 3.10 -6.61 -3.88
CA SER A 53 2.17 -5.66 -3.25
C SER A 53 2.49 -4.23 -3.68
N TYR A 54 3.68 -3.72 -3.36
CA TYR A 54 4.05 -2.36 -3.71
C TYR A 54 4.35 -2.20 -5.20
N GLY A 55 5.09 -3.14 -5.79
CA GLY A 55 5.55 -3.03 -7.17
C GLY A 55 4.46 -3.25 -8.22
N ARG A 56 3.80 -4.41 -8.22
CA ARG A 56 2.80 -4.73 -9.25
C ARG A 56 1.47 -4.06 -9.00
N LEU A 57 0.99 -4.07 -7.76
CA LEU A 57 -0.36 -3.64 -7.45
C LEU A 57 -0.43 -2.15 -7.10
N LEU A 58 0.25 -1.71 -6.04
CA LEU A 58 0.05 -0.36 -5.51
C LEU A 58 0.78 0.73 -6.32
N SER A 59 1.81 0.39 -7.08
CA SER A 59 2.48 1.33 -8.01
C SER A 59 1.78 1.42 -9.37
N GLU A 60 0.58 0.87 -9.53
CA GLU A 60 -0.21 0.99 -10.74
C GLU A 60 -0.91 2.36 -10.81
N THR A 61 -0.24 3.34 -11.42
CA THR A 61 -0.71 4.73 -11.43
C THR A 61 -1.50 5.13 -12.67
N ARG A 62 -1.88 4.19 -13.55
CA ARG A 62 -2.72 4.50 -14.72
C ARG A 62 -4.16 4.90 -14.34
N TYR A 63 -4.64 4.45 -13.18
CA TYR A 63 -6.02 4.64 -12.73
C TYR A 63 -6.13 5.44 -11.44
N LEU A 64 -5.24 5.19 -10.48
CA LEU A 64 -5.21 5.87 -9.19
C LEU A 64 -3.82 6.43 -8.93
N GLY A 65 -3.73 7.68 -8.48
CA GLY A 65 -2.49 8.24 -7.96
C GLY A 65 -2.05 7.54 -6.67
N ALA A 66 -0.81 7.77 -6.26
CA ALA A 66 -0.27 7.18 -5.03
C ALA A 66 -1.06 7.61 -3.77
N CYS A 67 -1.52 8.86 -3.73
CA CYS A 67 -2.38 9.38 -2.65
C CYS A 67 -3.73 8.65 -2.59
N GLU A 68 -4.42 8.51 -3.73
CA GLU A 68 -5.70 7.79 -3.82
C GLU A 68 -5.55 6.31 -3.46
N THR A 69 -4.45 5.69 -3.91
CA THR A 69 -4.10 4.31 -3.58
C THR A 69 -3.92 4.12 -2.07
N GLU A 70 -3.22 5.04 -1.38
CA GLU A 70 -3.08 4.99 0.08
C GLU A 70 -4.42 5.17 0.80
N LEU A 71 -5.33 6.01 0.29
CA LEU A 71 -6.67 6.15 0.86
C LEU A 71 -7.49 4.85 0.71
N CYS A 72 -7.36 4.15 -0.42
CA CYS A 72 -7.93 2.81 -0.61
C CYS A 72 -7.31 1.78 0.35
N ALA A 73 -5.98 1.84 0.57
CA ALA A 73 -5.30 1.00 1.54
C ALA A 73 -5.84 1.24 2.97
N ILE A 74 -5.96 2.50 3.39
CA ILE A 74 -6.58 2.88 4.67
C ILE A 74 -7.99 2.28 4.79
N GLY A 75 -8.83 2.44 3.76
CA GLY A 75 -10.18 1.87 3.75
C GLY A 75 -10.20 0.35 3.92
N SER A 76 -9.20 -0.34 3.36
CA SER A 76 -9.05 -1.80 3.45
C SER A 76 -8.47 -2.26 4.78
N LEU A 77 -7.63 -1.46 5.43
CA LEU A 77 -6.95 -1.80 6.69
C LEU A 77 -7.85 -1.64 7.92
N VAL A 78 -8.83 -0.73 7.86
CA VAL A 78 -9.80 -0.53 8.96
C VAL A 78 -10.55 -1.82 9.33
N PRO A 79 -11.18 -2.58 8.41
CA PRO A 79 -11.87 -3.82 8.77
C PRO A 79 -10.94 -4.95 9.23
N GLN A 80 -9.64 -4.86 8.96
CA GLN A 80 -8.65 -5.89 9.33
C GLN A 80 -8.11 -5.74 10.77
N ASP A 81 -8.42 -4.62 11.45
CA ASP A 81 -7.98 -4.32 12.82
C ASP A 81 -6.45 -4.43 13.03
N VAL A 82 -5.68 -3.83 12.11
CA VAL A 82 -4.20 -3.81 12.13
C VAL A 82 -3.66 -2.39 12.42
N PRO A 83 -3.72 -1.91 13.68
CA PRO A 83 -3.53 -0.49 14.02
C PRO A 83 -2.14 0.06 13.67
N ALA A 84 -1.08 -0.74 13.77
CA ALA A 84 0.27 -0.32 13.42
C ALA A 84 0.43 -0.04 11.92
N GLN A 85 -0.18 -0.89 11.08
CA GLN A 85 -0.18 -0.72 9.63
C GLN A 85 -1.10 0.45 9.25
N LEU A 86 -2.33 0.50 9.78
CA LEU A 86 -3.26 1.60 9.56
C LEU A 86 -2.63 2.97 9.87
N LYS A 87 -1.96 3.09 11.03
CA LYS A 87 -1.25 4.31 11.40
C LYS A 87 -0.17 4.69 10.38
N SER A 88 0.61 3.72 9.92
CA SER A 88 1.68 3.96 8.94
C SER A 88 1.13 4.47 7.62
N HIS A 89 0.04 3.88 7.13
CA HIS A 89 -0.62 4.31 5.89
C HIS A 89 -1.35 5.66 6.04
N CYS A 90 -1.94 6.00 7.18
CA CYS A 90 -2.45 7.36 7.42
C CYS A 90 -1.33 8.41 7.32
N ILE A 91 -0.16 8.13 7.89
CA ILE A 91 1.00 9.04 7.78
C ILE A 91 1.51 9.06 6.32
N GLY A 92 1.52 7.91 5.64
CA GLY A 92 1.89 7.78 4.23
C GLY A 92 0.99 8.60 3.30
N ALA A 93 -0.33 8.48 3.42
CA ALA A 93 -1.30 9.28 2.68
C ALA A 93 -1.03 10.78 2.84
N LYS A 94 -0.77 11.23 4.07
CA LYS A 94 -0.41 12.63 4.35
C LYS A 94 0.88 13.07 3.63
N ARG A 95 1.91 12.21 3.60
CA ARG A 95 3.16 12.48 2.86
C ARG A 95 2.93 12.58 1.36
N LEU A 96 1.97 11.82 0.83
CA LEU A 96 1.59 11.82 -0.58
C LEU A 96 0.58 12.93 -0.95
N GLY A 97 0.26 13.82 0.00
CA GLY A 97 -0.54 15.02 -0.25
C GLY A 97 -2.01 14.92 0.17
N ALA A 98 -2.44 13.85 0.85
CA ALA A 98 -3.77 13.81 1.43
C ALA A 98 -3.87 14.85 2.58
N SER A 99 -4.95 15.64 2.57
CA SER A 99 -5.28 16.49 3.71
C SER A 99 -5.76 15.63 4.89
N GLU A 100 -5.66 16.18 6.11
CA GLU A 100 -6.16 15.48 7.30
C GLU A 100 -7.67 15.19 7.17
N GLU A 101 -8.44 16.12 6.63
CA GLU A 101 -9.88 15.99 6.43
C GLU A 101 -10.23 14.80 5.53
N VAL A 102 -9.46 14.59 4.45
CA VAL A 102 -9.64 13.47 3.52
C VAL A 102 -9.30 12.14 4.18
N ILE A 103 -8.19 12.07 4.94
CA ILE A 103 -7.81 10.86 5.70
C ILE A 103 -8.90 10.51 6.72
N GLN A 104 -9.39 11.50 7.47
CA GLN A 104 -10.46 11.30 8.44
C GLN A 104 -11.77 10.88 7.76
N ALA A 105 -12.08 11.41 6.57
CA ALA A 105 -13.23 10.98 5.80
C ALA A 105 -13.13 9.50 5.38
N ALA A 106 -11.97 9.07 4.87
CA ALA A 106 -11.72 7.67 4.52
C ALA A 106 -11.89 6.73 5.73
N LEU A 107 -11.32 7.10 6.88
CA LEU A 107 -11.48 6.36 8.13
C LEU A 107 -12.95 6.24 8.57
N ARG A 108 -13.72 7.33 8.48
CA ARG A 108 -15.15 7.32 8.83
C ARG A 108 -15.96 6.43 7.88
N LEU A 109 -15.73 6.54 6.57
CA LEU A 109 -16.41 5.72 5.57
C LEU A 109 -16.13 4.23 5.78
N ALA A 110 -14.87 3.86 6.02
CA ALA A 110 -14.49 2.48 6.27
C ALA A 110 -15.14 1.91 7.54
N LYS A 111 -15.16 2.69 8.63
CA LYS A 111 -15.86 2.32 9.88
C LYS A 111 -17.37 2.15 9.66
N LEU A 112 -17.98 3.04 8.89
CA LEU A 112 -19.41 2.97 8.58
C LEU A 112 -19.76 1.65 7.88
N ILE A 113 -18.94 1.23 6.90
CA ILE A 113 -19.10 -0.06 6.20
C ILE A 113 -19.03 -1.22 7.20
N CYS A 114 -18.08 -1.20 8.14
CA CYS A 114 -17.94 -2.26 9.15
C CYS A 114 -19.14 -2.38 10.09
N THR A 115 -19.84 -1.27 10.35
CA THR A 115 -21.03 -1.24 11.23
C THR A 115 -22.34 -1.53 10.52
N ARG A 116 -22.35 -1.53 9.18
CA ARG A 116 -23.56 -1.75 8.39
C ARG A 116 -23.86 -3.25 8.36
N LYS A 117 -24.94 -3.67 9.02
CA LYS A 117 -25.52 -4.99 8.77
C LYS A 117 -26.01 -5.02 7.32
N LEU A 118 -25.41 -5.88 6.51
CA LEU A 118 -26.01 -6.24 5.22
C LEU A 118 -27.32 -6.96 5.57
N GLY A 119 -28.44 -6.32 5.25
CA GLY A 119 -29.77 -6.88 5.43
C GLY A 119 -30.05 -8.00 4.44
#